data_AF-V9LJV5-F1
#
_entry.id   AF-V9LJV5-F1
#
_cell.length_a   1.000
_cell.length_b   1.000
_cell.length_c   1.000
_cell.angle_alpha   90.00
_cell.angle_beta   90.00
_cell.angle_gamma   90.00
#
_symmetry.space_group_name_H-M   'P 1'
#
loop_
_entity.id
_entity.type
_entity.pdbx_description
1 polymer ?
#
loop_
_entity_poly.entity_id
_entity_poly.type
_entity_poly.pdbx_seq_one_letter_code
_entity_poly.pdbx_strand_id
1 'polypeptide(L)'
;VDEGLSRVELSSGLGGYSERSEALDVVLREWKEEKLFDCLEGWRDEKYEVMGRSCDPPLMNMERAATSLFGVKRYGVHLNGFVRRSDGQMSMWIGRRALSKPTYPGMLDNMAAGGLAAGLGIKEALVKECAEEACVPERLPTPAP
;
A
#
# COMPACT_ATOMS: atom_id res chain seq x y z
N VAL A 1 -36.20 4.52 -13.44
CA VAL A 1 -36.54 3.34 -12.63
C VAL A 1 -35.34 3.12 -11.75
N ASP A 2 -35.45 3.49 -10.48
CA ASP A 2 -34.41 3.31 -9.47
C ASP A 2 -34.49 1.84 -9.04
N GLU A 3 -33.88 0.95 -9.81
CA GLU A 3 -33.72 -0.44 -9.39
C GLU A 3 -32.76 -0.42 -8.19
N GLY A 4 -33.36 -0.49 -6.99
CA GLY A 4 -32.70 -0.27 -5.71
C GLY A 4 -31.33 -0.93 -5.64
N LEU A 5 -30.29 -0.12 -5.66
CA LEU A 5 -28.91 -0.56 -5.54
C LEU A 5 -28.75 -1.32 -4.22
N SER A 6 -28.50 -2.62 -4.32
CA SER A 6 -28.02 -3.43 -3.20
C SER A 6 -26.71 -2.83 -2.69
N ARG A 7 -26.67 -2.47 -1.41
CA ARG A 7 -25.49 -1.87 -0.77
C ARG A 7 -25.12 -2.64 0.48
N VAL A 8 -23.83 -2.66 0.78
CA VAL A 8 -23.28 -3.14 2.05
C VAL A 8 -22.89 -1.90 2.86
N GLU A 9 -23.43 -1.78 4.07
CA GLU A 9 -23.17 -0.66 4.97
C GLU A 9 -22.53 -1.17 6.26
N LEU A 10 -21.62 -0.37 6.82
CA LEU A 10 -21.19 -0.59 8.20
C LEU A 10 -22.35 -0.32 9.14
N SER A 11 -22.41 -1.06 10.25
CA SER A 11 -23.40 -0.84 11.30
C SER A 11 -23.36 0.62 11.78
N SER A 12 -24.53 1.24 11.93
CA SER A 12 -24.65 2.63 12.40
C SER A 12 -24.12 2.84 13.83
N GLY A 13 -23.96 1.76 14.60
CA GLY A 13 -23.33 1.79 15.93
C GLY A 13 -21.81 1.93 15.92
N LEU A 14 -21.14 1.79 14.77
CA LEU A 14 -19.68 1.92 14.63
C LEU A 14 -19.33 3.36 14.20
N GLY A 15 -19.24 4.25 15.18
CA GLY A 15 -19.06 5.69 14.95
C GLY A 15 -17.59 6.09 14.75
N GLY A 16 -16.67 5.40 15.42
CA GLY A 16 -15.25 5.74 15.47
C GLY A 16 -14.37 5.02 14.45
N TYR A 17 -13.22 5.64 14.15
CA TYR A 17 -12.16 5.04 13.33
C TYR A 17 -11.72 3.68 13.89
N SER A 18 -11.39 3.61 15.18
CA SER A 18 -10.93 2.38 15.83
C SER A 18 -12.04 1.34 15.89
N GLU A 19 -13.27 1.73 16.26
CA GLU A 19 -14.41 0.82 16.34
C GLU A 19 -14.68 0.13 15.01
N ARG A 20 -14.68 0.87 13.89
CA ARG A 20 -14.85 0.31 12.55
C ARG A 20 -13.69 -0.61 12.16
N SER A 21 -12.46 -0.19 12.47
CA SER A 21 -11.25 -0.94 12.15
C SER A 21 -11.21 -2.28 12.89
N GLU A 22 -11.48 -2.27 14.19
CA GLU A 22 -11.48 -3.46 15.06
C GLU A 22 -12.64 -4.39 14.71
N ALA A 23 -13.86 -3.86 14.52
CA ALA A 23 -15.00 -4.68 14.14
C ALA A 23 -14.78 -5.40 12.81
N LEU A 24 -14.20 -4.72 11.82
CA LEU A 24 -13.89 -5.37 10.54
C LEU A 24 -12.72 -6.35 10.67
N ASP A 25 -11.69 -6.05 11.45
CA ASP A 25 -10.55 -6.96 11.67
C ASP A 25 -11.00 -8.32 12.22
N VAL A 26 -11.97 -8.34 13.14
CA VAL A 26 -12.58 -9.59 13.66
C VAL A 26 -13.17 -10.42 12.52
N VAL A 27 -14.02 -9.81 11.69
CA VAL A 27 -14.68 -10.49 10.56
C VAL A 27 -13.64 -11.00 9.54
N LEU A 28 -12.63 -10.19 9.23
CA LEU A 28 -11.58 -10.57 8.27
C LEU A 28 -10.73 -11.73 8.77
N ARG A 29 -10.48 -11.82 10.08
CA ARG A 29 -9.76 -12.94 10.69
C ARG A 29 -10.58 -14.22 10.65
N GLU A 30 -11.87 -14.15 10.97
CA GLU A 30 -12.79 -15.29 10.83
C GLU A 30 -12.80 -15.80 9.37
N TRP A 31 -12.97 -14.90 8.40
CA TRP A 31 -12.95 -15.26 6.97
C TRP A 31 -11.60 -15.84 6.51
N LYS A 32 -10.50 -15.40 7.10
CA LYS A 32 -9.16 -15.96 6.84
C LYS A 32 -9.02 -17.36 7.42
N GLU A 33 -9.49 -17.60 8.64
CA GLU A 33 -9.45 -18.91 9.30
C GLU A 33 -10.31 -19.93 8.56
N GLU A 34 -11.49 -19.52 8.11
CA GLU A 34 -12.41 -20.32 7.29
C GLU A 34 -11.97 -20.46 5.83
N LYS A 35 -10.91 -19.74 5.42
CA LYS A 35 -10.38 -19.70 4.05
C LYS A 35 -11.45 -19.36 3.01
N LEU A 36 -12.32 -18.42 3.33
CA LEU A 36 -13.41 -18.02 2.42
C LEU A 36 -12.90 -17.30 1.16
N PHE A 37 -11.73 -16.65 1.25
CA PHE A 37 -11.16 -15.87 0.14
C PHE A 37 -9.64 -16.06 0.04
N ASP A 38 -9.16 -16.50 -1.12
CA ASP A 38 -7.72 -16.73 -1.39
C ASP A 38 -6.84 -15.51 -1.09
N CYS A 39 -7.35 -14.30 -1.33
CA CYS A 39 -6.59 -13.08 -1.07
C CYS A 39 -6.16 -12.93 0.41
N LEU A 40 -6.95 -13.48 1.35
CA LEU A 40 -6.68 -13.40 2.79
C LEU A 40 -5.55 -14.33 3.23
N GLU A 41 -5.14 -15.30 2.40
CA GLU A 41 -3.90 -16.07 2.65
C GLU A 41 -2.67 -15.17 2.58
N GLY A 42 -2.75 -14.07 1.82
CA GLY A 42 -1.70 -13.07 1.66
C GLY A 42 -1.60 -12.04 2.78
N TRP A 43 -2.07 -12.36 4.00
CA TRP A 43 -2.02 -11.50 5.19
C TRP A 43 -0.60 -11.10 5.54
N ARG A 44 -0.37 -9.81 5.84
CA ARG A 44 0.96 -9.23 6.04
C ARG A 44 1.12 -8.49 7.36
N ASP A 45 0.06 -8.41 8.16
CA ASP A 45 -0.01 -7.51 9.32
C ASP A 45 0.31 -6.06 8.92
N GLU A 46 -0.14 -5.68 7.73
CA GLU A 46 0.07 -4.37 7.12
C GLU A 46 -1.30 -3.80 6.75
N LYS A 47 -1.72 -2.78 7.48
CA LYS A 47 -3.03 -2.15 7.29
C LYS A 47 -2.92 -0.93 6.41
N TYR A 48 -3.93 -0.65 5.61
CA TYR A 48 -4.05 0.54 4.76
C TYR A 48 -5.23 1.39 5.24
N GLU A 49 -5.12 2.71 5.06
CA GLU A 49 -6.22 3.64 5.32
C GLU A 49 -7.36 3.48 4.30
N VAL A 50 -8.60 3.46 4.81
CA VAL A 50 -9.81 3.48 3.99
C VAL A 50 -10.33 4.91 3.96
N MET A 51 -10.28 5.53 2.76
CA MET A 51 -10.69 6.92 2.53
C MET A 51 -11.69 7.01 1.38
N GLY A 52 -12.65 7.94 1.46
CA GLY A 52 -13.61 8.18 0.36
C GLY A 52 -12.92 8.68 -0.91
N ARG A 53 -12.02 9.67 -0.75
CA ARG A 53 -11.14 10.18 -1.81
C ARG A 53 -9.71 10.28 -1.31
N SER A 54 -8.78 10.48 -2.24
CA SER A 54 -7.37 10.70 -1.88
C SER A 54 -7.27 11.89 -0.94
N CYS A 55 -6.52 11.72 0.15
CA CYS A 55 -6.26 12.74 1.17
C CYS A 55 -7.50 13.17 2.00
N ASP A 56 -8.66 12.53 1.86
CA ASP A 56 -9.74 12.70 2.84
C ASP A 56 -9.29 12.14 4.21
N PRO A 57 -9.84 12.62 5.34
CA PRO A 57 -9.63 11.97 6.64
C PRO A 57 -10.01 10.48 6.56
N PRO A 58 -9.17 9.56 7.09
CA PRO A 58 -9.44 8.15 6.99
C PRO A 58 -10.63 7.75 7.88
N LEU A 59 -11.47 6.86 7.35
CA LEU A 59 -12.70 6.42 8.02
C LEU A 59 -12.47 5.22 8.94
N MET A 60 -11.46 4.41 8.61
CA MET A 60 -10.98 3.21 9.29
C MET A 60 -9.69 2.74 8.61
N ASN A 61 -9.01 1.73 9.18
CA ASN A 61 -8.01 0.95 8.47
C ASN A 61 -8.50 -0.48 8.20
N MET A 62 -7.84 -1.14 7.26
CA MET A 62 -8.14 -2.51 6.84
C MET A 62 -6.86 -3.23 6.46
N GLU A 63 -6.76 -4.53 6.74
CA GLU A 63 -5.65 -5.35 6.28
C GLU A 63 -5.47 -5.25 4.75
N ARG A 64 -4.22 -5.06 4.31
CA ARG A 64 -3.85 -4.88 2.90
C ARG A 64 -4.39 -6.00 2.00
N ALA A 65 -4.34 -7.24 2.48
CA ALA A 65 -4.85 -8.42 1.80
C ALA A 65 -6.36 -8.36 1.51
N ALA A 66 -7.14 -7.76 2.42
CA ALA A 66 -8.59 -7.67 2.34
C ALA A 66 -9.10 -6.51 1.46
N THR A 67 -8.29 -5.46 1.25
CA THR A 67 -8.71 -4.25 0.52
C THR A 67 -9.36 -4.51 -0.85
N SER A 68 -8.90 -5.53 -1.58
CA SER A 68 -9.47 -5.90 -2.88
C SER A 68 -10.89 -6.47 -2.79
N LEU A 69 -11.27 -7.10 -1.67
CA LEU A 69 -12.63 -7.63 -1.46
C LEU A 69 -13.67 -6.51 -1.43
N PHE A 70 -13.29 -5.34 -0.91
CA PHE A 70 -14.19 -4.21 -0.69
C PHE A 70 -14.03 -3.10 -1.74
N GLY A 71 -13.20 -3.31 -2.77
CA GLY A 71 -12.91 -2.27 -3.77
C GLY A 71 -12.26 -1.02 -3.18
N VAL A 72 -11.56 -1.15 -2.06
CA VAL A 72 -10.90 -0.01 -1.39
C VAL A 72 -9.74 0.48 -2.24
N LYS A 73 -9.67 1.80 -2.44
CA LYS A 73 -8.54 2.44 -3.11
C LYS A 73 -7.28 2.30 -2.27
N ARG A 74 -6.23 1.77 -2.89
CA ARG A 74 -4.90 1.65 -2.31
C ARG A 74 -3.99 2.73 -2.88
N TYR A 75 -3.14 3.28 -2.03
CA TYR A 75 -2.14 4.26 -2.42
C TYR A 75 -0.74 3.69 -2.17
N GLY A 76 0.24 4.26 -2.86
CA GLY A 76 1.63 3.84 -2.80
C GLY A 76 2.55 4.92 -3.35
N VAL A 77 3.84 4.71 -3.18
CA VAL A 77 4.92 5.58 -3.64
C VAL A 77 5.80 4.82 -4.64
N HIS A 78 6.27 5.52 -5.67
CA HIS A 78 7.14 4.98 -6.70
C HIS A 78 8.27 5.98 -6.98
N LEU A 79 9.53 5.54 -6.85
CA LEU A 79 10.70 6.37 -7.09
C LEU A 79 11.32 6.08 -8.46
N ASN A 80 11.45 7.11 -9.28
CA ASN A 80 12.24 7.06 -10.51
C ASN A 80 13.64 7.62 -10.26
N GLY A 81 14.63 6.75 -10.06
CA GLY A 81 16.03 7.16 -9.92
C GLY A 81 16.74 7.19 -11.28
N PHE A 82 17.38 8.30 -11.61
CA PHE A 82 18.10 8.44 -12.88
C PHE A 82 19.41 9.21 -12.72
N VAL A 83 20.32 9.00 -13.66
CA VAL A 83 21.60 9.72 -13.78
C VAL A 83 21.76 10.26 -15.20
N ARG A 84 22.48 11.38 -15.32
CA ARG A 84 22.94 11.91 -16.60
C ARG A 84 24.42 11.62 -16.75
N ARG A 85 24.80 10.94 -17.83
CA ARG A 85 26.19 10.63 -18.16
C ARG A 85 26.89 11.84 -18.78
N SER A 86 28.22 11.80 -18.85
CA SER A 86 29.05 12.87 -19.40
C SER A 86 28.75 13.18 -20.87
N ASP A 87 28.24 12.21 -21.63
CA ASP A 87 27.77 12.35 -23.01
C ASP A 87 26.37 12.98 -23.13
N GLY A 88 25.75 13.36 -22.01
CA GLY A 88 24.41 13.95 -21.94
C GLY A 88 23.28 12.92 -21.90
N GLN A 89 23.54 11.63 -22.11
CA GLN A 89 22.52 10.59 -22.09
C GLN A 89 21.97 10.35 -20.68
N MET A 90 20.67 10.08 -20.60
CA MET A 90 19.99 9.73 -19.35
C MET A 90 19.91 8.21 -19.20
N SER A 91 20.09 7.71 -17.98
CA SER A 91 19.82 6.32 -17.64
C SER A 91 19.10 6.21 -16.32
N MET A 92 18.22 5.23 -16.23
CA MET A 92 17.33 5.00 -15.09
C MET A 92 17.72 3.71 -14.39
N TRP A 93 17.67 3.73 -13.06
CA TRP A 93 17.78 2.54 -12.23
C TRP A 93 16.45 1.79 -12.28
N ILE A 94 16.50 0.55 -12.73
CA ILE A 94 15.35 -0.36 -12.81
C ILE A 94 15.59 -1.50 -11.82
N GLY A 95 14.68 -1.65 -10.85
CA GLY A 95 14.70 -2.74 -9.91
C GLY A 95 14.30 -4.06 -10.58
N ARG A 96 14.85 -5.17 -10.11
CA ARG A 96 14.29 -6.50 -10.37
C ARG A 96 13.78 -7.07 -9.06
N ARG A 97 12.48 -7.36 -9.00
CA ARG A 97 11.83 -7.85 -7.80
C ARG A 97 12.43 -9.19 -7.38
N ALA A 98 12.70 -9.36 -6.09
CA ALA A 98 13.15 -10.63 -5.54
C ALA A 98 12.14 -11.74 -5.85
N LEU A 99 12.64 -12.96 -6.11
CA LEU A 99 11.78 -14.13 -6.39
C LEU A 99 10.91 -14.52 -5.18
N SER A 100 11.28 -14.09 -3.97
CA SER A 100 10.53 -14.29 -2.74
C SER A 100 9.38 -13.31 -2.54
N LYS A 101 9.25 -12.25 -3.35
CA LYS A 101 8.15 -11.29 -3.19
C LYS A 101 6.82 -12.00 -3.51
N PRO A 102 5.78 -11.82 -2.68
CA PRO A 102 4.49 -12.51 -2.87
C PRO A 102 3.74 -12.06 -4.14
N THR A 103 4.07 -10.88 -4.67
CA THR A 103 3.47 -10.34 -5.89
C THR A 103 4.54 -10.05 -6.92
N TYR A 104 4.32 -10.51 -8.16
CA TYR A 104 5.17 -10.26 -9.33
C TYR A 104 6.66 -10.61 -9.13
N PRO A 105 7.01 -11.82 -8.68
CA PRO A 105 8.41 -12.21 -8.46
C PRO A 105 9.20 -12.16 -9.77
N GLY A 106 10.43 -11.63 -9.72
CA GLY A 106 11.36 -11.57 -10.86
C GLY A 106 11.08 -10.49 -11.92
N MET A 107 9.95 -9.80 -11.82
CA MET A 107 9.56 -8.72 -12.75
C MET A 107 10.41 -7.46 -12.55
N LEU A 108 10.44 -6.60 -13.57
CA LEU A 108 11.05 -5.27 -13.47
C LEU A 108 10.15 -4.31 -12.68
N ASP A 109 10.77 -3.37 -11.98
CA ASP A 109 10.11 -2.39 -11.12
C ASP A 109 10.80 -1.03 -11.21
N ASN A 110 10.22 -0.02 -10.55
CA ASN A 110 10.89 1.25 -10.27
C ASN A 110 12.17 1.03 -9.45
N MET A 111 12.94 2.10 -9.19
CA MET A 111 14.14 1.99 -8.34
C MET A 111 13.78 1.53 -6.93
N ALA A 112 12.68 2.07 -6.39
CA ALA A 112 12.04 1.64 -5.15
C ALA A 112 10.54 1.93 -5.26
N ALA A 113 9.68 1.07 -4.71
CA ALA A 113 8.24 1.29 -4.69
C ALA A 113 7.55 0.52 -3.56
N GLY A 114 6.54 1.13 -2.96
CA GLY A 114 5.82 0.48 -1.87
C GLY A 114 4.45 1.06 -1.57
N GLY A 115 3.75 0.38 -0.67
CA GLY A 115 2.43 0.77 -0.21
C GLY A 115 2.44 1.94 0.76
N LEU A 116 1.34 2.67 0.84
CA LEU A 116 1.09 3.60 1.94
C LEU A 116 0.34 2.88 3.05
N ALA A 117 1.09 2.36 4.01
CA ALA A 117 0.54 1.77 5.23
C ALA A 117 -0.18 2.82 6.10
N ALA A 118 -1.12 2.35 6.90
CA ALA A 118 -1.88 3.16 7.84
C ALA A 118 -0.96 3.90 8.80
N GLY A 119 -1.25 5.18 9.05
CA GLY A 119 -0.43 6.07 9.86
C GLY A 119 0.90 6.54 9.26
N LEU A 120 1.29 6.08 8.05
CA LEU A 120 2.56 6.46 7.41
C LEU A 120 2.38 7.58 6.39
N GLY A 121 3.15 8.67 6.52
CA GLY A 121 3.14 9.76 5.56
C GLY A 121 3.80 9.40 4.23
N ILE A 122 3.43 10.10 3.15
CA ILE A 122 3.99 9.86 1.79
C ILE A 122 5.52 9.89 1.77
N LYS A 123 6.11 10.90 2.42
CA LYS A 123 7.57 11.06 2.46
C LYS A 123 8.23 9.96 3.30
N GLU A 124 7.61 9.57 4.40
CA GLU A 124 8.11 8.54 5.31
C GLU A 124 8.10 7.17 4.62
N ALA A 125 7.00 6.83 3.93
CA ALA A 125 6.91 5.66 3.09
C ALA A 125 7.99 5.66 2.01
N LEU A 126 8.16 6.78 1.28
CA LEU A 126 9.18 6.87 0.24
C LEU A 126 10.58 6.61 0.80
N VAL A 127 10.94 7.24 1.92
CA VAL A 127 12.25 7.07 2.56
C VAL A 127 12.46 5.63 3.03
N LYS A 128 11.47 5.04 3.71
CA LYS A 128 11.48 3.64 4.16
C LYS A 128 11.73 2.68 2.99
N GLU A 129 10.93 2.79 1.93
CA GLU A 129 11.03 1.88 0.76
C GLU A 129 12.35 2.07 0.00
N CYS A 130 12.87 3.30 -0.07
CA CYS A 130 14.18 3.56 -0.67
C CYS A 130 15.33 2.91 0.11
N ALA A 131 15.25 2.91 1.45
CA ALA A 131 16.23 2.25 2.30
C ALA A 131 16.14 0.72 2.19
N GLU A 132 14.93 0.16 2.22
CA GLU A 132 14.69 -1.29 2.19
C GLU A 132 14.96 -1.93 0.82
N GLU A 133 14.60 -1.27 -0.28
CA GLU A 133 14.65 -1.87 -1.62
C GLU A 133 15.87 -1.44 -2.45
N ALA A 134 16.45 -0.27 -2.17
CA ALA A 134 17.52 0.30 -2.98
C ALA A 134 18.77 0.70 -2.16
N CYS A 135 18.79 0.40 -0.86
CA CYS A 135 19.87 0.77 0.06
C CYS A 135 20.20 2.28 0.02
N VAL A 136 19.22 3.13 -0.29
CA VAL A 136 19.38 4.58 -0.31
C VAL A 136 19.28 5.10 1.12
N PRO A 137 20.29 5.81 1.64
CA PRO A 137 20.22 6.37 2.97
C PRO A 137 19.15 7.47 3.04
N GLU A 138 18.53 7.65 4.21
CA GLU A 138 17.50 8.68 4.44
C GLU A 138 17.97 10.09 4.05
N ARG A 139 19.27 10.32 4.17
CA ARG A 139 19.93 11.55 3.73
C ARG A 139 20.94 11.22 2.64
N LEU A 140 20.63 11.65 1.43
CA LEU A 140 21.61 11.67 0.35
C LEU A 140 22.66 12.77 0.62
N PRO A 141 23.94 12.52 0.30
CA PRO A 141 24.93 13.57 0.29
C PRO A 141 24.49 14.67 -0.68
N THR A 142 24.66 15.93 -0.30
CA THR A 142 24.57 17.02 -1.26
C THR A 142 25.61 16.79 -2.35
N PRO A 143 25.25 16.94 -3.65
CA PRO A 143 26.24 16.90 -4.71
C PRO A 143 27.36 17.90 -4.39
N ALA A 144 28.61 17.51 -4.61
CA ALA A 144 29.70 18.46 -4.59
C ALA A 144 29.41 19.55 -5.65
N PRO A 145 29.71 20.84 -5.35
CA PRO A 145 29.47 21.94 -6.28
C PRO A 145 30.19 21.74 -7.61
#